data_AF-A0A2I1HG16-F1
#
_entry.id   AF-A0A2I1HG16-F1
#
_cell.length_a   1.000
_cell.length_b   1.000
_cell.length_c   1.000
_cell.angle_alpha   90.00
_cell.angle_beta   90.00
_cell.angle_gamma   90.00
#
_symmetry.space_group_name_H-M   'P 1'
#
loop_
_entity.id
_entity.type
_entity.pdbx_description
1 polymer ?
#
loop_
_entity_poly.entity_id
_entity_poly.type
_entity_poly.pdbx_seq_one_letter_code
_entity_poly.pdbx_strand_id
1 'polypeptide(L)'
;MSTTSTTPVNPIVIQMPYPYSPSPSNTSIHPTSIHPILSPTTNHELPSVTEFFLNLNQKYNCNNVYSKFENAFLEEEIMVNAIKDLTDEQMIKLGIVKIGWQKNIRQAAQRY
;
A
#
# COMPACT_ATOMS: atom_id res chain seq x y z
N MET A 1 -45.72 2.33 53.99
CA MET A 1 -46.51 2.91 52.88
C MET A 1 -45.80 2.59 51.59
N SER A 2 -46.54 2.06 50.61
CA SER A 2 -46.05 1.52 49.35
C SER A 2 -45.68 2.61 48.35
N THR A 3 -44.56 2.46 47.64
CA THR A 3 -44.34 3.13 46.35
C THR A 3 -43.69 2.16 45.37
N THR A 4 -44.47 1.68 44.41
CA THR A 4 -43.97 1.00 43.21
C THR A 4 -43.43 2.06 42.26
N SER A 5 -42.11 2.14 42.12
CA SER A 5 -41.46 2.98 41.11
C SER A 5 -41.21 2.15 39.87
N THR A 6 -42.06 2.33 38.86
CA THR A 6 -41.89 1.75 37.53
C THR A 6 -40.80 2.53 36.80
N THR A 7 -39.66 1.89 36.55
CA THR A 7 -38.60 2.44 35.70
C THR A 7 -39.05 2.47 34.24
N PRO A 8 -38.93 3.60 33.53
CA PRO A 8 -39.15 3.65 32.09
C PRO A 8 -37.98 2.96 31.37
N VAL A 9 -38.26 1.95 30.57
CA VAL A 9 -37.29 1.29 29.71
C VAL A 9 -37.09 2.16 28.46
N ASN A 10 -35.97 2.90 28.41
CA ASN A 10 -35.55 3.58 27.20
C ASN A 10 -35.00 2.55 26.21
N PRO A 11 -35.57 2.38 25.01
CA PRO A 11 -34.97 1.54 23.99
C PRO A 11 -33.65 2.16 23.51
N ILE A 12 -32.55 1.41 23.63
CA ILE A 12 -31.26 1.77 23.05
C ILE A 12 -31.38 1.66 21.52
N VAL A 13 -31.45 2.79 20.84
CA VAL A 13 -31.38 2.85 19.37
C VAL A 13 -29.90 2.83 18.98
N ILE A 14 -29.41 1.69 18.51
CA ILE A 14 -28.07 1.58 17.92
C ILE A 14 -28.15 2.17 16.51
N GLN A 15 -27.79 3.44 16.36
CA GLN A 15 -27.69 4.09 15.07
C GLN A 15 -26.39 3.64 14.39
N MET A 16 -26.49 2.87 13.30
CA MET A 16 -25.33 2.57 12.45
C MET A 16 -24.96 3.81 11.63
N PRO A 17 -23.66 4.13 11.46
CA PRO A 17 -23.25 5.24 10.60
C PRO A 17 -23.55 4.90 9.14
N TYR A 18 -24.24 5.82 8.46
CA TYR A 18 -24.48 5.74 7.02
C TYR A 18 -23.15 5.84 6.25
N PRO A 19 -22.96 5.04 5.18
CA PRO A 19 -21.81 5.21 4.32
C PRO A 19 -21.93 6.53 3.54
N TYR A 20 -20.97 7.43 3.74
CA TYR A 20 -20.80 8.62 2.93
C TYR A 20 -20.57 8.23 1.47
N SER A 21 -21.47 8.66 0.58
CA SER A 21 -21.18 8.72 -0.87
C SER A 21 -20.46 10.04 -1.17
N PRO A 22 -19.24 10.04 -1.73
CA PRO A 22 -18.63 11.27 -2.19
C PRO A 22 -19.20 11.68 -3.55
N SER A 23 -19.73 12.91 -3.59
CA SER A 23 -20.09 13.65 -4.81
C SER A 23 -18.82 14.02 -5.60
N PRO A 24 -18.86 14.13 -6.94
CA PRO A 24 -17.67 14.43 -7.73
C PRO A 24 -17.39 15.95 -7.73
N SER A 25 -16.30 16.37 -7.11
CA SER A 25 -15.75 17.71 -7.25
C SER A 25 -14.66 17.69 -8.32
N ASN A 26 -15.03 18.06 -9.55
CA ASN A 26 -14.10 18.24 -10.65
C ASN A 26 -13.54 19.67 -10.61
N THR A 27 -12.42 19.88 -9.90
CA THR A 27 -11.63 21.12 -9.99
C THR A 27 -10.41 20.87 -10.86
N SER A 28 -10.46 21.47 -12.05
CA SER A 28 -9.37 21.63 -13.01
C SER A 28 -8.05 22.05 -12.36
N ILE A 29 -7.01 21.21 -12.48
CA ILE A 29 -5.62 21.62 -12.32
C ILE A 29 -4.75 20.85 -13.34
N HIS A 30 -4.20 21.63 -14.29
CA HIS A 30 -2.99 21.48 -15.10
C HIS A 30 -2.36 20.07 -15.35
N PRO A 31 -2.05 19.71 -16.62
CA PRO A 31 -1.47 18.42 -16.96
C PRO A 31 0.03 18.38 -16.63
N THR A 32 0.51 17.24 -16.15
CA THR A 32 1.72 16.51 -16.59
C THR A 32 2.17 15.58 -15.45
N SER A 33 1.60 14.37 -15.41
CA SER A 33 2.31 13.11 -15.14
C SER A 33 1.23 12.03 -15.08
N ILE A 34 0.98 11.39 -16.23
CA ILE A 34 0.14 10.19 -16.26
C ILE A 34 0.98 9.07 -15.65
N HIS A 35 0.88 8.88 -14.33
CA HIS A 35 1.07 7.56 -13.75
C HIS A 35 -0.30 6.90 -13.77
N PRO A 36 -0.56 5.94 -14.66
CA PRO A 36 -1.81 5.20 -14.60
C PRO A 36 -1.84 4.49 -13.25
N ILE A 37 -2.91 4.74 -12.48
CA ILE A 37 -3.27 3.91 -11.34
C ILE A 37 -3.60 2.54 -11.93
N LEU A 38 -2.61 1.66 -12.04
CA LEU A 38 -2.82 0.28 -12.51
C LEU A 38 -3.67 -0.44 -11.45
N SER A 39 -4.96 -0.51 -11.71
CA SER A 39 -5.79 -1.59 -11.19
C SER A 39 -5.25 -2.91 -11.75
N PRO A 40 -5.23 -4.01 -10.98
CA PRO A 40 -4.57 -5.25 -11.39
C PRO A 40 -5.35 -5.89 -12.54
N THR A 41 -4.96 -5.61 -13.78
CA THR A 41 -5.39 -6.40 -14.93
C THR A 41 -4.64 -7.73 -14.88
N THR A 42 -5.39 -8.82 -15.02
CA THR A 42 -5.01 -10.24 -14.93
C THR A 42 -3.99 -10.72 -15.99
N ASN A 43 -3.18 -9.82 -16.55
CA ASN A 43 -2.01 -10.17 -17.33
C ASN A 43 -0.80 -10.08 -16.38
N HIS A 44 -0.21 -11.23 -16.02
CA HIS A 44 1.00 -11.33 -15.19
C HIS A 44 2.23 -10.79 -15.94
N GLU A 45 2.17 -9.56 -16.43
CA GLU A 45 3.34 -8.88 -16.96
C GLU A 45 4.25 -8.53 -15.77
N LEU A 46 5.53 -8.88 -15.90
CA LEU A 46 6.53 -8.59 -14.89
C LEU A 46 6.75 -7.07 -14.88
N PRO A 47 6.46 -6.35 -13.79
CA PRO A 47 6.68 -4.92 -13.75
C PRO A 47 8.18 -4.60 -13.82
N SER A 48 8.51 -3.39 -14.27
CA SER A 48 9.85 -2.85 -14.12
C SER A 48 10.21 -2.64 -12.65
N VAL A 49 11.52 -2.52 -12.36
CA VAL A 49 12.02 -2.21 -11.00
C VAL A 49 11.45 -0.87 -10.49
N THR A 50 11.37 0.12 -11.37
CA THR A 50 10.76 1.43 -11.09
C THR A 50 9.31 1.30 -10.66
N GLU A 51 8.49 0.59 -11.44
CA GLU A 51 7.07 0.37 -11.13
C GLU A 51 6.88 -0.43 -9.85
N PHE A 52 7.72 -1.44 -9.62
CA PHE A 52 7.70 -2.24 -8.40
C PHE A 52 7.87 -1.38 -7.14
N PHE A 53 8.89 -0.52 -7.11
CA PHE A 53 9.12 0.36 -5.96
C PHE A 53 8.10 1.49 -5.83
N LEU A 54 7.58 2.00 -6.94
CA LEU A 54 6.49 2.97 -6.93
C LEU A 54 5.22 2.37 -6.29
N ASN A 55 4.86 1.14 -6.68
CA ASN A 55 3.73 0.40 -6.11
C ASN A 55 3.90 0.15 -4.60
N LEU A 56 5.14 -0.12 -4.14
CA LEU A 56 5.44 -0.23 -2.72
C LEU A 56 5.23 1.09 -1.97
N ASN A 57 5.67 2.22 -2.51
CA ASN A 57 5.46 3.53 -1.88
C ASN A 57 3.98 3.87 -1.75
N GLN A 58 3.19 3.58 -2.80
CA GLN A 58 1.74 3.79 -2.80
C GLN A 58 1.06 2.89 -1.77
N LYS A 59 1.41 1.60 -1.74
CA LYS A 59 0.81 0.62 -0.80
C LYS A 59 1.02 0.99 0.66
N TYR A 60 2.21 1.47 1.01
CA TYR A 60 2.56 1.79 2.40
C TYR A 60 2.48 3.29 2.72
N ASN A 61 2.01 4.14 1.79
CA ASN A 61 1.96 5.60 1.91
C ASN A 61 3.28 6.21 2.43
N CYS A 62 4.41 5.71 1.92
CA CYS A 62 5.75 6.06 2.39
C CYS A 62 6.42 6.98 1.38
N ASN A 63 6.34 8.31 1.58
CA ASN A 63 6.91 9.41 0.76
C ASN A 63 8.21 9.05 -0.01
N ASN A 64 8.06 8.35 -1.13
CA ASN A 64 9.10 7.79 -1.99
C ASN A 64 10.27 7.09 -1.26
N VAL A 65 10.00 6.43 -0.13
CA VAL A 65 11.04 5.76 0.66
C VAL A 65 11.67 4.60 -0.09
N TYR A 66 10.86 3.75 -0.72
CA TYR A 66 11.33 2.56 -1.41
C TYR A 66 12.00 2.88 -2.76
N SER A 67 11.61 3.98 -3.42
CA SER A 67 12.24 4.38 -4.69
C SER A 67 13.71 4.74 -4.54
N LYS A 68 14.17 5.05 -3.33
CA LYS A 68 15.59 5.32 -3.07
C LYS A 68 16.50 4.10 -3.30
N PHE A 69 15.92 2.89 -3.31
CA PHE A 69 16.67 1.65 -3.55
C PHE A 69 16.74 1.26 -5.03
N GLU A 70 15.94 1.88 -5.90
CA GLU A 70 15.81 1.52 -7.31
C GLU A 70 17.17 1.39 -8.01
N ASN A 71 18.03 2.40 -7.85
CA ASN A 71 19.33 2.42 -8.51
C ASN A 71 20.21 1.23 -8.10
N ALA A 72 20.18 0.80 -6.84
CA ALA A 72 20.96 -0.34 -6.38
C ALA A 72 20.53 -1.65 -7.05
N PHE A 73 19.24 -1.79 -7.37
CA PHE A 73 18.73 -2.97 -8.08
C PHE A 73 19.08 -2.91 -9.57
N LEU A 74 19.04 -1.72 -10.17
CA LEU A 74 19.42 -1.54 -11.58
C LEU A 74 20.91 -1.76 -11.81
N GLU A 75 21.78 -1.27 -10.93
CA GLU A 75 23.24 -1.45 -11.02
C GLU A 75 23.67 -2.92 -10.89
N GLU A 76 22.98 -3.70 -10.06
CA GLU A 76 23.20 -5.15 -9.90
C GLU A 76 22.38 -5.99 -10.91
N GLU A 77 21.69 -5.34 -11.85
CA GLU A 77 20.83 -5.97 -12.87
C GLU A 77 19.76 -6.92 -12.29
N ILE A 78 19.26 -6.62 -11.09
CA ILE A 78 18.27 -7.43 -10.38
C ILE A 78 16.87 -7.16 -10.93
N MET A 79 16.28 -8.17 -11.54
CA MET A 79 14.88 -8.14 -12.02
C MET A 79 13.88 -8.43 -10.89
N VAL A 80 12.63 -7.97 -11.05
CA VAL A 80 11.58 -8.08 -10.01
C VAL A 80 11.29 -9.51 -9.57
N ASN A 81 11.31 -10.47 -10.49
CA ASN A 81 11.07 -11.88 -10.21
C ASN A 81 12.19 -12.54 -9.39
N ALA A 82 13.41 -11.99 -9.41
CA ALA A 82 14.55 -12.48 -8.63
C ALA A 82 14.59 -11.89 -7.21
N ILE A 83 13.84 -10.80 -6.94
CA ILE A 83 13.85 -10.11 -5.62
C ILE A 83 13.43 -11.04 -4.48
N LYS A 84 12.53 -11.98 -4.74
CA LYS A 84 12.06 -12.95 -3.74
C LYS A 84 13.16 -13.90 -3.26
N ASP A 85 14.20 -14.10 -4.06
CA ASP A 85 15.30 -15.04 -3.81
C ASP A 85 16.53 -14.37 -3.17
N LEU A 86 16.54 -13.03 -3.09
CA LEU A 86 17.63 -12.30 -2.43
C LEU A 86 17.70 -12.67 -0.95
N THR A 87 18.90 -12.96 -0.44
CA THR A 87 19.18 -13.20 0.99
C THR A 87 19.19 -11.91 1.80
N ASP A 88 19.17 -12.04 3.13
CA ASP A 88 19.19 -10.86 4.03
C ASP A 88 20.49 -10.07 3.84
N GLU A 89 21.61 -10.76 3.63
CA GLU A 89 22.91 -10.15 3.33
C GLU A 89 22.90 -9.39 2.00
N GLN A 90 22.29 -9.95 0.95
CA GLN A 90 22.13 -9.27 -0.34
C GLN A 90 21.23 -8.03 -0.21
N MET A 91 20.13 -8.12 0.52
CA MET A 91 19.25 -6.98 0.80
C MET A 91 20.00 -5.86 1.55
N ILE A 92 20.87 -6.21 2.51
CA ILE A 92 21.72 -5.25 3.22
C ILE A 92 22.72 -4.58 2.28
N LYS A 93 23.35 -5.33 1.37
CA LYS A 93 24.27 -4.78 0.35
C LYS A 93 23.58 -3.77 -0.57
N LEU A 94 22.31 -4.01 -0.90
CA LEU A 94 21.46 -3.08 -1.67
C LEU A 94 20.96 -1.88 -0.83
N GLY A 95 21.42 -1.71 0.41
CA GLY A 95 21.07 -0.60 1.29
C GLY A 95 19.76 -0.77 2.07
N ILE A 96 19.09 -1.91 1.94
CA ILE A 96 17.82 -2.20 2.63
C ILE A 96 18.12 -2.79 4.01
N VAL A 97 18.54 -1.92 4.94
CA VAL A 97 18.98 -2.35 6.29
C VAL A 97 17.84 -2.57 7.29
N LYS A 98 16.63 -2.06 7.01
CA LYS A 98 15.49 -2.20 7.92
C LYS A 98 14.75 -3.50 7.67
N ILE A 99 14.65 -4.35 8.70
CA ILE A 99 13.95 -5.65 8.66
C ILE A 99 12.51 -5.52 8.13
N GLY A 100 11.78 -4.47 8.53
CA GLY A 100 10.43 -4.23 8.04
C GLY A 100 10.38 -3.97 6.52
N TRP A 101 11.35 -3.26 5.98
CA TRP A 101 11.45 -3.00 4.54
C TRP A 101 11.81 -4.26 3.77
N GLN A 102 12.77 -5.05 4.27
CA GLN A 102 13.15 -6.33 3.66
C GLN A 102 11.94 -7.26 3.54
N LYS A 103 11.14 -7.41 4.61
CA LYS A 103 9.92 -8.22 4.60
C LYS A 103 8.90 -7.72 3.59
N ASN A 104 8.65 -6.41 3.56
CA ASN A 104 7.67 -5.82 2.65
C ASN A 104 8.06 -5.99 1.17
N ILE A 105 9.34 -5.81 0.86
CA ILE A 105 9.90 -5.95 -0.49
C ILE A 105 9.79 -7.41 -0.94
N ARG A 106 10.29 -8.37 -0.14
CA ARG A 106 10.17 -9.81 -0.49
C ARG A 106 8.71 -10.23 -0.67
N GLN A 107 7.83 -9.83 0.24
CA GLN A 107 6.42 -10.19 0.17
C GLN A 107 5.74 -9.62 -1.08
N ALA A 108 6.11 -8.41 -1.52
CA ALA A 108 5.59 -7.87 -2.77
C ALA A 108 6.13 -8.63 -4.00
N ALA A 109 7.40 -9.02 -3.96
CA ALA A 109 8.05 -9.77 -5.03
C ALA A 109 7.50 -11.20 -5.19
N GLN A 110 6.95 -11.83 -4.14
CA GLN A 110 6.35 -13.18 -4.21
C GLN A 110 5.22 -13.32 -5.25
N ARG A 111 4.65 -12.22 -5.71
CA ARG A 111 3.56 -12.19 -6.70
C ARG A 111 4.06 -12.36 -8.15
N TYR A 112 5.38 -12.31 -8.33
CA TYR A 112 6.09 -12.37 -9.61
C TYR A 112 7.09 -13.54 -9.59
#